data_AF-A0AAJ1XV68-F1
#
_entry.id   AF-A0AAJ1XV68-F1
#
_cell.length_a   1.000
_cell.length_b   1.000
_cell.length_c   1.000
_cell.angle_alpha   90.00
_cell.angle_beta   90.00
_cell.angle_gamma   90.00
#
_symmetry.space_group_name_H-M   'P 1'
#
loop_
_entity.id
_entity.type
_entity.pdbx_description
1 polymer ?
#
loop_
_entity_poly.entity_id
_entity_poly.type
_entity_poly.pdbx_seq_one_letter_code
_entity_poly.pdbx_strand_id
1 'polypeptide(L)'
;MNRIVIPFDKEDISVDELKEHIDYYVELANKGEELIWSGDKKEARDILRKINKHLSKEYHYYEKTNVSEIIDEKELYCCYYWAVVEAYAKQNNKNSYDYLDSNFYDIKNYLKYHMAGKI
;
A
#
# COMPACT_ATOMS: atom_id res chain seq x y z
N MET A 1 -11.86 4.72 -0.72
CA MET A 1 -11.21 4.31 0.55
C MET A 1 -11.85 5.07 1.71
N ASN A 2 -12.53 4.35 2.61
CA ASN A 2 -13.27 4.95 3.74
C ASN A 2 -12.41 5.32 4.95
N ARG A 3 -11.27 4.65 5.15
CA ARG A 3 -10.32 4.92 6.24
C ARG A 3 -8.90 4.68 5.77
N ILE A 4 -7.91 5.31 6.41
CA ILE A 4 -6.50 5.14 6.01
C ILE A 4 -5.91 3.85 6.59
N VAL A 5 -6.35 3.46 7.78
CA VAL A 5 -5.82 2.29 8.50
C VAL A 5 -6.96 1.34 8.78
N ILE A 6 -6.75 0.07 8.45
CA ILE A 6 -7.72 -1.00 8.69
C ILE A 6 -7.53 -1.50 10.12
N PRO A 7 -8.54 -1.38 11.01
CA PRO A 7 -8.37 -1.68 12.42
C PRO A 7 -8.64 -3.17 12.71
N PHE A 8 -7.73 -4.06 12.29
CA PHE A 8 -7.88 -5.52 12.44
C PHE A 8 -8.18 -6.00 13.87
N ASP A 9 -7.82 -5.21 14.89
CA ASP A 9 -8.07 -5.51 16.31
C ASP A 9 -9.39 -4.95 16.87
N LYS A 10 -10.20 -4.28 16.04
CA LYS A 10 -11.46 -3.65 16.48
C LYS A 10 -12.69 -4.33 15.92
N GLU A 11 -12.61 -4.83 14.70
CA GLU A 11 -13.75 -5.39 13.99
C GLU A 11 -13.30 -6.37 12.90
N ASP A 12 -14.25 -7.21 12.45
CA ASP A 12 -14.03 -8.06 11.29
C ASP A 12 -14.11 -7.25 10.01
N ILE A 13 -13.01 -7.26 9.27
CA ILE A 13 -12.83 -6.54 8.01
C ILE A 13 -13.23 -7.43 6.84
N SER A 14 -14.03 -6.88 5.92
CA SER A 14 -14.48 -7.57 4.73
C SER A 14 -13.42 -7.61 3.64
N VAL A 15 -13.55 -8.58 2.72
CA VAL A 15 -12.71 -8.68 1.51
C VAL A 15 -12.85 -7.42 0.65
N ASP A 16 -14.07 -6.89 0.53
CA ASP A 16 -14.34 -5.69 -0.27
C ASP A 16 -13.62 -4.45 0.25
N GLU A 17 -13.50 -4.31 1.58
CA GLU A 17 -12.77 -3.20 2.18
C GLU A 17 -11.25 -3.30 1.93
N LEU A 18 -10.69 -4.51 2.04
CA LEU A 18 -9.28 -4.75 1.69
C LEU A 18 -9.04 -4.44 0.20
N LYS A 19 -9.95 -4.87 -0.67
CA LYS A 19 -9.90 -4.58 -2.10
C LYS A 19 -9.96 -3.08 -2.37
N GLU A 20 -10.85 -2.35 -1.71
CA GLU A 20 -10.96 -0.89 -1.83
C GLU A 20 -9.64 -0.18 -1.47
N HIS A 21 -8.92 -0.68 -0.46
CA HIS A 21 -7.58 -0.18 -0.11
C HIS A 21 -6.54 -0.47 -1.18
N ILE A 22 -6.49 -1.71 -1.68
CA ILE A 22 -5.55 -2.10 -2.75
C ILE A 22 -5.79 -1.27 -4.01
N ASP A 23 -7.04 -1.17 -4.44
CA ASP A 23 -7.43 -0.42 -5.63
C ASP A 23 -7.06 1.07 -5.47
N TYR A 24 -7.31 1.67 -4.30
CA TYR A 24 -6.91 3.05 -4.02
C TYR A 24 -5.41 3.30 -4.21
N TYR A 25 -4.55 2.42 -3.70
CA TYR A 25 -3.10 2.56 -3.87
C TYR A 25 -2.66 2.33 -5.31
N VAL A 26 -3.24 1.34 -5.99
CA VAL A 26 -2.95 1.02 -7.39
C VAL A 26 -3.37 2.17 -8.30
N GLU A 27 -4.53 2.77 -8.09
CA GLU A 27 -5.01 3.94 -8.83
C GLU A 27 -4.09 5.15 -8.65
N LEU A 28 -3.67 5.44 -7.41
CA LEU A 28 -2.70 6.51 -7.16
C LEU A 28 -1.37 6.23 -7.86
N ALA A 29 -0.86 4.99 -7.80
CA ALA A 29 0.38 4.63 -8.46
C ALA A 29 0.30 4.75 -9.98
N ASN A 30 -0.81 4.31 -10.60
CA ASN A 30 -1.06 4.49 -12.04
C ASN A 30 -1.09 5.98 -12.41
N LYS A 31 -1.80 6.81 -11.64
CA LYS A 31 -1.79 8.27 -11.86
C LYS A 31 -0.38 8.85 -11.75
N GLY A 32 0.42 8.35 -10.81
CA GLY A 32 1.83 8.74 -10.66
C GLY A 32 2.65 8.44 -11.91
N GLU A 33 2.51 7.27 -12.51
CA GLU A 33 3.18 6.88 -13.76
C GLU A 33 2.73 7.73 -14.95
N GLU A 34 1.43 7.99 -15.10
CA GLU A 34 0.90 8.86 -16.14
C GLU A 34 1.53 10.26 -16.08
N LEU A 35 1.71 10.82 -14.88
CA LEU A 35 2.36 12.11 -14.67
C LEU A 35 3.86 12.09 -15.02
N ILE A 36 4.55 10.96 -14.81
CA ILE A 36 5.93 10.80 -15.26
C ILE A 36 5.99 10.89 -16.79
N TRP A 37 5.09 10.19 -17.48
CA TRP A 37 5.04 10.19 -18.95
C TRP A 37 4.65 11.55 -19.53
N SER A 38 3.79 12.30 -18.85
CA SER A 38 3.45 13.68 -19.23
C SER A 38 4.51 14.71 -18.83
N GLY A 39 5.56 14.31 -18.12
CA GLY A 39 6.67 15.16 -17.70
C GLY A 39 6.47 15.91 -16.36
N ASP A 40 5.33 15.75 -15.68
CA ASP A 40 5.08 16.34 -14.36
C ASP A 40 5.60 15.45 -13.23
N LYS A 41 6.93 15.29 -13.20
CA LYS A 41 7.61 14.51 -12.16
C LYS A 41 7.38 15.06 -10.75
N LYS A 42 7.08 16.35 -10.62
CA LYS A 42 6.83 16.98 -9.31
C LYS A 42 5.50 16.51 -8.73
N GLU A 43 4.41 16.56 -9.50
CA GLU A 43 3.12 16.05 -9.05
C GLU A 43 3.18 14.54 -8.81
N ALA A 44 3.89 13.79 -9.68
CA ALA A 44 4.15 12.37 -9.46
C ALA A 44 4.83 12.12 -8.11
N ARG A 45 5.86 12.88 -7.76
CA ARG A 45 6.53 12.76 -6.46
C ARG A 45 5.59 13.05 -5.29
N ASP A 46 4.70 14.03 -5.41
CA ASP A 46 3.73 14.33 -4.35
C ASP A 46 2.70 13.21 -4.17
N ILE A 47 2.31 12.53 -5.25
CA ILE A 47 1.52 11.28 -5.18
C ILE A 47 2.30 10.19 -4.43
N LEU A 48 3.56 9.95 -4.79
CA LEU A 48 4.38 8.94 -4.11
C LEU A 48 4.51 9.24 -2.60
N ARG A 49 4.69 10.51 -2.24
CA ARG A 49 4.71 10.95 -0.83
C ARG A 49 3.39 10.68 -0.12
N LYS A 50 2.26 10.89 -0.79
CA LYS A 50 0.93 10.60 -0.25
C LYS A 50 0.74 9.09 -0.01
N ILE A 51 1.09 8.25 -0.98
CA ILE A 51 1.05 6.79 -0.84
C ILE A 51 1.91 6.37 0.36
N ASN A 52 3.16 6.83 0.41
CA ASN A 52 4.09 6.52 1.50
C ASN A 52 3.58 6.94 2.88
N LYS A 53 2.93 8.11 2.98
CA LYS A 53 2.33 8.57 4.23
C LYS A 53 1.23 7.64 4.72
N HIS A 54 0.44 7.06 3.82
CA HIS A 54 -0.64 6.15 4.18
C HIS A 54 -0.10 4.76 4.51
N LEU A 55 0.75 4.19 3.63
CA LEU A 55 1.39 2.90 3.88
C LEU A 55 2.20 2.89 5.18
N SER A 56 2.91 3.98 5.51
CA SER A 56 3.63 4.09 6.78
C SER A 56 2.71 4.05 8.01
N LYS A 57 1.52 4.65 7.92
CA LYS A 57 0.55 4.61 9.04
C LYS A 57 0.01 3.21 9.26
N GLU A 58 -0.32 2.52 8.18
CA GLU A 58 -0.77 1.13 8.22
C GLU A 58 0.33 0.21 8.75
N TYR A 59 1.54 0.29 8.17
CA TYR A 59 2.73 -0.44 8.61
C TYR A 59 2.94 -0.34 10.14
N HIS A 60 3.02 0.88 10.67
CA HIS A 60 3.23 1.07 12.12
C HIS A 60 2.03 0.69 12.98
N TYR A 61 0.82 0.67 12.42
CA TYR A 61 -0.34 0.17 13.15
C TYR A 61 -0.29 -1.35 13.29
N TYR A 62 0.09 -2.05 12.22
CA TYR A 62 0.17 -3.51 12.18
C TYR A 62 1.36 -4.07 12.98
N GLU A 63 2.41 -3.27 13.21
CA GLU A 63 3.54 -3.64 14.10
C GLU A 63 3.16 -3.73 15.59
N LYS A 64 1.98 -3.25 16.00
CA LYS A 64 1.54 -3.36 17.40
C LYS A 64 1.25 -4.82 17.73
N THR A 65 1.80 -5.31 18.84
CA THR A 65 1.69 -6.73 19.27
C THR A 65 0.25 -7.26 19.25
N ASN A 66 -0.70 -6.51 19.81
CA ASN A 66 -2.11 -6.92 19.86
C ASN A 66 -2.80 -6.96 18.49
N VAL A 67 -2.25 -6.27 17.49
CA VAL A 67 -2.74 -6.26 16.12
C VAL A 67 -2.07 -7.37 15.31
N SER A 68 -0.74 -7.54 15.45
CA SER A 68 0.02 -8.58 14.77
C SER A 68 -0.45 -9.99 15.14
N GLU A 69 -0.79 -10.22 16.41
CA GLU A 69 -1.37 -11.50 16.87
C GLU A 69 -2.64 -11.87 16.09
N ILE A 70 -3.52 -10.89 15.84
CA ILE A 70 -4.77 -11.12 15.08
C ILE A 70 -4.51 -11.31 13.59
N ILE A 71 -3.52 -10.59 13.04
CA ILE A 71 -3.09 -10.74 11.65
C ILE A 71 -2.57 -12.17 11.40
N ASP A 72 -1.75 -12.71 12.32
CA ASP A 72 -1.14 -14.03 12.21
C ASP A 72 -2.18 -15.17 12.24
N GLU A 73 -3.31 -14.97 12.93
CA GLU A 73 -4.40 -15.94 13.01
C GLU A 73 -5.27 -16.01 11.75
N LYS A 74 -5.30 -14.94 10.93
CA LYS A 74 -6.20 -14.81 9.77
C LYS A 74 -5.39 -14.68 8.48
N GLU A 75 -5.37 -15.74 7.67
CA GLU A 75 -4.60 -15.80 6.42
C GLU A 75 -4.80 -14.56 5.52
N LEU A 76 -6.05 -14.12 5.34
CA LEU A 76 -6.37 -12.94 4.53
C LEU A 76 -5.74 -11.65 5.07
N TYR A 77 -5.72 -11.48 6.40
CA TYR A 77 -5.13 -10.30 7.04
C TYR A 77 -3.61 -10.35 6.95
N CYS A 78 -3.03 -11.54 7.13
CA CYS A 78 -1.61 -11.79 6.91
C CYS A 78 -1.19 -11.44 5.48
N CYS A 79 -1.95 -11.86 4.46
CA CYS A 79 -1.72 -11.47 3.07
C CYS A 79 -1.73 -9.94 2.89
N TYR A 80 -2.76 -9.26 3.40
CA TYR A 80 -2.86 -7.81 3.28
C TYR A 80 -1.73 -7.08 4.02
N TYR A 81 -1.38 -7.56 5.22
CA TYR A 81 -0.25 -7.06 6.00
C TYR A 81 1.05 -7.11 5.20
N TRP A 82 1.40 -8.27 4.62
CA TRP A 82 2.61 -8.41 3.81
C TRP A 82 2.57 -7.55 2.55
N ALA A 83 1.39 -7.40 1.94
CA ALA A 83 1.18 -6.48 0.82
C ALA A 83 1.61 -5.05 1.19
N VAL A 84 1.14 -4.53 2.32
CA VAL A 84 1.46 -3.18 2.83
C VAL A 84 2.93 -3.07 3.24
N VAL A 85 3.46 -4.06 3.97
CA VAL A 85 4.85 -4.07 4.45
C VAL A 85 5.82 -4.01 3.29
N GLU A 86 5.66 -4.86 2.29
CA GLU A 86 6.60 -4.90 1.17
C GLU A 86 6.43 -3.69 0.25
N ALA A 87 5.20 -3.28 -0.04
CA ALA A 87 4.94 -2.06 -0.81
C ALA A 87 5.56 -0.82 -0.15
N TYR A 88 5.61 -0.76 1.18
CA TYR A 88 6.27 0.31 1.91
C TYR A 88 7.80 0.15 1.96
N ALA A 89 8.30 -1.02 2.37
CA ALA A 89 9.70 -1.21 2.74
C ALA A 89 10.64 -1.42 1.55
N LYS A 90 10.15 -1.96 0.43
CA LYS A 90 10.98 -2.36 -0.72
C LYS A 90 11.18 -1.26 -1.78
N GLN A 91 10.59 -0.08 -1.58
CA GLN A 91 10.82 1.07 -2.45
C GLN A 91 12.28 1.55 -2.40
N ASN A 92 12.79 1.96 -3.56
CA ASN A 92 14.14 2.50 -3.77
C ASN A 92 14.15 4.02 -3.62
N ASN A 93 14.98 4.56 -2.71
CA ASN A 93 15.23 6.00 -2.53
C ASN A 93 13.99 6.89 -2.78
N LYS A 94 12.99 6.78 -1.89
CA LYS A 94 11.64 7.37 -1.97
C LYS A 94 11.57 8.87 -2.27
N ASN A 95 12.69 9.59 -2.20
CA ASN A 95 12.78 11.03 -2.42
C ASN A 95 13.37 11.43 -3.78
N SER A 96 13.94 10.48 -4.51
CA SER A 96 14.58 10.73 -5.80
C SER A 96 13.58 10.67 -6.95
N TYR A 97 13.74 11.57 -7.91
CA TYR A 97 12.95 11.60 -9.14
C TYR A 97 13.28 10.42 -10.08
N ASP A 98 14.48 9.85 -9.96
CA ASP A 98 14.97 8.80 -10.87
C ASP A 98 14.30 7.45 -10.59
N TYR A 99 13.80 7.25 -9.37
CA TYR A 99 13.17 6.01 -8.94
C TYR A 99 11.64 6.10 -8.83
N LEU A 100 11.02 7.18 -9.33
CA LEU A 100 9.56 7.33 -9.23
C LEU A 100 8.83 6.18 -9.95
N ASP A 101 9.21 5.91 -11.19
CA ASP A 101 8.57 4.89 -12.03
C ASP A 101 8.70 3.49 -11.41
N SER A 102 9.92 3.10 -11.03
CA SER A 102 10.16 1.82 -10.36
C SER A 102 9.46 1.70 -9.01
N ASN A 103 9.38 2.78 -8.23
CA ASN A 103 8.65 2.76 -6.95
C ASN A 103 7.14 2.57 -7.16
N PHE A 104 6.53 3.23 -8.15
CA PHE A 104 5.11 3.01 -8.46
C PHE A 104 4.85 1.58 -8.95
N TYR A 105 5.74 1.06 -9.79
CA TYR A 105 5.69 -0.32 -10.24
C TYR A 105 5.77 -1.30 -9.05
N ASP A 106 6.77 -1.14 -8.18
CA ASP A 106 7.00 -2.00 -7.02
C ASP A 106 5.81 -1.98 -6.06
N ILE A 107 5.27 -0.80 -5.74
CA ILE A 107 4.08 -0.65 -4.91
C ILE A 107 2.92 -1.49 -5.48
N LYS A 108 2.60 -1.31 -6.77
CA LYS A 108 1.51 -2.08 -7.41
C LYS A 108 1.78 -3.58 -7.40
N ASN A 109 3.01 -3.97 -7.68
CA ASN A 109 3.40 -5.37 -7.78
C ASN A 109 3.26 -6.06 -6.43
N TYR A 110 3.82 -5.50 -5.35
CA TYR A 110 3.71 -6.09 -4.01
C TYR A 110 2.26 -6.14 -3.52
N LEU A 111 1.49 -5.07 -3.75
CA LEU A 111 0.08 -5.04 -3.35
C LEU A 111 -0.75 -6.13 -4.04
N LYS A 112 -0.55 -6.33 -5.35
CA LYS A 112 -1.28 -7.35 -6.13
C LYS A 112 -0.78 -8.76 -5.89
N TYR A 113 0.54 -8.94 -5.72
CA TYR A 113 1.16 -10.24 -5.54
C TYR A 113 0.64 -10.94 -4.28
N HIS A 114 0.67 -10.25 -3.14
CA HIS A 114 0.24 -10.83 -1.86
C HIS A 114 -1.27 -11.07 -1.78
N MET A 115 -2.06 -10.29 -2.53
CA MET A 115 -3.52 -10.41 -2.56
C MET A 115 -4.03 -11.30 -3.71
N ALA A 116 -3.14 -11.90 -4.49
CA ALA A 116 -3.51 -12.73 -5.63
C ALA A 116 -4.36 -13.94 -5.21
N GLY A 117 -5.53 -14.10 -5.82
CA GLY A 117 -6.48 -15.17 -5.47
C GLY A 117 -7.23 -14.95 -4.16
N LYS A 118 -7.08 -13.78 -3.52
CA LYS A 118 -7.79 -13.38 -2.30
C LYS A 118 -8.82 -12.26 -2.54
N ILE A 119 -8.69 -11.48 -3.63
CA ILE A 119 -9.56 -10.36 -4.05
C ILE A 119 -9.85 -10.35 -5.55
#